data_AF-A0A829MD27-F1
#
_entry.id   AF-A0A829MD27-F1
#
_cell.length_a   1.000
_cell.length_b   1.000
_cell.length_c   1.000
_cell.angle_alpha   90.00
_cell.angle_beta   90.00
_cell.angle_gamma   90.00
#
_symmetry.space_group_name_H-M   'P 1'
#
loop_
_entity.id
_entity.type
_entity.pdbx_description
1 polymer ?
#
loop_
_entity_poly.entity_id
_entity_poly.type
_entity_poly.pdbx_seq_one_letter_code
_entity_poly.pdbx_strand_id
1 'polypeptide(L)'
;MTHVLPRNTERDDHAEEHEDGLAYLRSEGVRPHVMDAFRKHLGSPLVGVFGGVLFDEVALVPVAASVDRSGRFRENFTDRGIRSALSAISVFAGDRQQRADTAQWLKEQHRAVRGTGVGEYEGIRYSALDPELWIWIAASAINATMEAFPHCTGYTLTATEKEAAYQYQRYLLKDLELPSAKGKFPRRMPPSPTTTTTW
;
A
#
# COMPACT_ATOMS: atom_id res chain seq x y z
N MET A 1 3.60 -8.98 -57.12
CA MET A 1 2.49 -9.28 -56.19
C MET A 1 3.01 -9.07 -54.77
N THR A 2 2.64 -7.95 -54.16
CA THR A 2 3.12 -7.54 -52.84
C THR A 2 2.19 -8.15 -51.79
N HIS A 3 2.69 -9.11 -51.02
CA HIS A 3 1.92 -9.73 -49.95
C HIS A 3 1.91 -8.76 -48.76
N VAL A 4 0.80 -8.02 -48.61
CA VAL A 4 0.54 -7.20 -47.42
C VAL A 4 0.12 -8.16 -46.32
N LEU A 5 0.93 -8.26 -45.26
CA LEU A 5 0.53 -8.95 -44.03
C LEU A 5 -0.61 -8.16 -43.37
N PRO A 6 -1.67 -8.82 -42.88
CA PRO A 6 -2.74 -8.14 -42.17
C PRO A 6 -2.15 -7.45 -40.92
N ARG A 7 -2.49 -6.18 -40.73
CA ARG A 7 -2.28 -5.49 -39.45
C ARG A 7 -3.04 -6.28 -38.40
N ASN A 8 -2.32 -6.93 -37.49
CA ASN A 8 -2.91 -7.48 -36.28
C ASN A 8 -3.51 -6.29 -35.51
N THR A 9 -4.83 -6.16 -35.53
CA THR A 9 -5.60 -5.22 -34.73
C THR A 9 -6.06 -5.89 -33.44
N GLU A 10 -5.18 -6.67 -32.82
CA GLU A 10 -5.23 -6.88 -31.38
C GLU A 10 -4.81 -5.55 -30.74
N ARG A 11 -5.79 -4.64 -30.68
CA ARG A 11 -5.76 -3.53 -29.73
C ARG A 11 -5.51 -4.17 -28.37
N ASP A 12 -4.44 -3.75 -27.70
CA ASP A 12 -4.09 -4.17 -26.35
C ASP A 12 -5.34 -4.17 -25.44
N ASP A 13 -5.96 -5.32 -25.24
CA ASP A 13 -7.02 -5.51 -24.25
C ASP A 13 -6.48 -5.24 -22.83
N HIS A 14 -5.15 -5.32 -22.66
CA HIS A 14 -4.44 -4.92 -21.45
C HIS A 14 -4.42 -3.41 -21.18
N ALA A 15 -4.67 -2.57 -22.20
CA ALA A 15 -4.69 -1.11 -22.03
C ALA A 15 -6.02 -0.61 -21.43
N GLU A 16 -7.15 -1.28 -21.69
CA GLU A 16 -8.46 -0.90 -21.15
C GLU A 16 -8.59 -1.25 -19.65
N GLU A 17 -7.99 -2.36 -19.20
CA GLU A 17 -8.05 -2.78 -17.78
C GLU A 17 -7.22 -1.89 -16.83
N HIS A 18 -6.28 -1.12 -17.37
CA HIS A 18 -5.46 -0.18 -16.61
C HIS A 18 -6.21 1.13 -16.26
N GLU A 19 -7.41 1.37 -16.82
CA GLU A 19 -8.10 2.66 -16.73
C GLU A 19 -8.99 2.86 -15.50
N ASP A 20 -9.58 1.80 -14.90
CA ASP A 20 -10.58 1.92 -13.82
C ASP A 20 -10.12 2.79 -12.64
N GLY A 21 -8.86 2.65 -12.22
CA GLY A 21 -8.28 3.43 -11.12
C GLY A 21 -7.85 4.84 -11.55
N LEU A 22 -7.44 5.02 -12.81
CA LEU A 22 -6.91 6.30 -13.30
C LEU A 22 -7.98 7.39 -13.36
N ALA A 23 -9.26 7.01 -13.43
CA ALA A 23 -10.38 7.94 -13.34
C ALA A 23 -10.31 8.82 -12.08
N TYR A 24 -9.88 8.27 -10.93
CA TYR A 24 -9.71 9.05 -9.70
C TYR A 24 -8.70 10.19 -9.88
N LEU A 25 -7.59 9.93 -10.58
CA LEU A 25 -6.55 10.91 -10.86
C LEU A 25 -6.91 11.92 -11.97
N ARG A 26 -8.04 11.73 -12.64
CA ARG A 26 -8.60 12.61 -13.68
C ARG A 26 -9.86 13.35 -13.20
N SER A 27 -10.16 13.32 -11.90
CA SER A 27 -11.35 13.96 -11.31
C SER A 27 -11.36 15.47 -11.51
N GLU A 28 -12.56 16.07 -11.50
CA GLU A 28 -12.70 17.52 -11.58
C GLU A 28 -11.95 18.23 -10.44
N GLY A 29 -11.28 19.36 -10.75
CA GLY A 29 -10.57 20.18 -9.77
C GLY A 29 -9.16 19.69 -9.40
N VAL A 30 -8.63 18.64 -10.05
CA VAL A 30 -7.21 18.22 -9.91
C VAL A 30 -6.35 18.82 -11.02
N ARG A 31 -5.07 19.06 -10.73
CA ARG A 31 -4.09 19.45 -11.77
C ARG A 31 -3.53 18.19 -12.44
N PRO A 32 -3.70 17.99 -13.76
CA PRO A 32 -3.28 16.76 -14.43
C PRO A 32 -1.78 16.45 -14.29
N HIS A 33 -0.92 17.47 -14.38
CA HIS A 33 0.54 17.30 -14.25
C HIS A 33 0.96 16.87 -12.83
N VAL A 34 0.25 17.31 -11.78
CA VAL A 34 0.51 16.90 -10.39
C VAL A 34 0.05 15.46 -10.17
N MET A 35 -1.10 15.08 -10.72
CA MET A 35 -1.61 13.71 -10.62
C MET A 35 -0.77 12.70 -11.42
N ASP A 36 -0.23 13.11 -12.57
CA ASP A 36 0.74 12.30 -13.31
C ASP A 36 2.07 12.13 -12.53
N ALA A 37 2.56 13.21 -11.91
CA ALA A 37 3.72 13.12 -11.01
C ALA A 37 3.43 12.20 -9.82
N PHE A 38 2.22 12.23 -9.26
CA PHE A 38 1.81 11.35 -8.16
C PHE A 38 1.77 9.87 -8.59
N ARG A 39 1.22 9.58 -9.77
CA ARG A 39 1.24 8.23 -10.35
C ARG A 39 2.68 7.72 -10.53
N LYS A 40 3.57 8.56 -11.07
CA LYS A 40 4.99 8.22 -11.26
C LYS A 40 5.71 8.03 -9.92
N HIS A 41 5.40 8.84 -8.92
CA HIS A 41 5.89 8.68 -7.55
C HIS A 41 5.51 7.33 -6.98
N LEU A 42 4.25 6.90 -7.10
CA LEU A 42 3.80 5.59 -6.64
C LEU A 42 4.47 4.41 -7.35
N GLY A 43 4.74 4.53 -8.66
CA GLY A 43 5.43 3.51 -9.45
C GLY A 43 6.96 3.53 -9.31
N SER A 44 7.54 4.46 -8.54
CA SER A 44 8.97 4.60 -8.39
C SER A 44 9.55 3.57 -7.40
N PRO A 45 10.74 2.99 -7.64
CA PRO A 45 11.43 2.15 -6.67
C PRO A 45 11.74 2.87 -5.35
N LEU A 46 11.67 4.21 -5.31
CA LEU A 46 11.77 4.99 -4.07
C LEU A 46 10.63 4.67 -3.09
N VAL A 47 9.44 4.30 -3.56
CA VAL A 47 8.36 3.80 -2.69
C VAL A 47 8.74 2.47 -2.05
N GLY A 48 9.47 1.61 -2.78
CA GLY A 48 10.08 0.40 -2.23
C GLY A 48 11.10 0.69 -1.11
N VAL A 49 11.85 1.79 -1.19
CA VAL A 49 12.75 2.25 -0.11
C VAL A 49 11.96 2.72 1.12
N PHE A 50 10.80 3.35 0.92
CA PHE A 50 9.83 3.63 1.99
C PHE A 50 9.05 2.37 2.46
N GLY A 51 9.29 1.19 1.88
CA GLY A 51 8.98 -0.09 2.52
C GLY A 51 9.73 -0.28 3.85
N GLY A 52 10.78 0.50 4.08
CA GLY A 52 11.36 0.71 5.41
C GLY A 52 10.39 1.37 6.39
N VAL A 53 9.40 2.16 5.99
CA VAL A 53 8.45 2.83 6.92
C VAL A 53 7.59 1.83 7.71
N LEU A 54 7.56 0.55 7.30
CA LEU A 54 7.09 -0.56 8.14
C LEU A 54 7.88 -0.69 9.48
N PHE A 55 8.98 0.05 9.68
CA PHE A 55 9.66 0.20 10.97
C PHE A 55 8.72 0.72 12.07
N ASP A 56 7.66 1.47 11.74
CA ASP A 56 6.69 1.96 12.73
C ASP A 56 5.70 0.87 13.20
N GLU A 57 5.66 -0.29 12.51
CA GLU A 57 4.75 -1.38 12.89
C GLU A 57 5.07 -1.95 14.28
N VAL A 58 6.34 -1.97 14.69
CA VAL A 58 6.73 -2.46 16.03
C VAL A 58 6.45 -1.46 17.14
N ALA A 59 6.02 -0.23 16.83
CA ALA A 59 5.42 0.64 17.84
C ALA A 59 4.10 0.05 18.37
N LEU A 60 3.43 -0.81 17.58
CA LEU A 60 2.28 -1.57 18.03
C LEU A 60 2.73 -2.83 18.78
N VAL A 61 2.46 -2.87 20.08
CA VAL A 61 2.85 -3.96 20.99
C VAL A 61 2.50 -5.36 20.46
N PRO A 62 1.33 -5.62 19.85
CA PRO A 62 1.03 -6.95 19.29
C PRO A 62 1.93 -7.33 18.11
N VAL A 63 2.35 -6.36 17.29
CA VAL A 63 3.29 -6.61 16.19
C VAL A 63 4.68 -6.85 16.75
N ALA A 64 5.13 -6.05 17.72
CA ALA A 64 6.41 -6.27 18.41
C ALA A 64 6.49 -7.68 19.01
N ALA A 65 5.45 -8.12 19.72
CA ALA A 65 5.33 -9.46 20.30
C ALA A 65 5.39 -10.59 19.25
N SER A 66 4.74 -10.38 18.10
CA SER A 66 4.79 -11.31 16.95
C SER A 66 6.20 -11.45 16.40
N VAL A 67 6.90 -10.32 16.20
CA VAL A 67 8.24 -10.33 15.60
C VAL A 67 9.25 -10.94 16.56
N ASP A 68 9.20 -10.58 17.85
CA ASP A 68 10.04 -11.15 18.90
C ASP A 68 9.91 -12.68 18.96
N ARG A 69 8.67 -13.19 19.10
CA ARG A 69 8.40 -14.63 19.21
C ARG A 69 8.84 -15.44 17.99
N SER A 70 8.86 -14.82 16.81
CA SER A 70 9.27 -15.48 15.59
C SER A 70 10.79 -15.57 15.40
N GLY A 71 11.60 -14.93 16.25
CA GLY A 71 13.07 -14.88 16.15
C GLY A 71 13.61 -14.02 15.00
N ARG A 72 12.73 -13.39 14.21
CA ARG A 72 13.07 -12.77 12.92
C ARG A 72 13.86 -11.47 13.00
N PHE A 73 13.90 -10.80 14.16
CA PHE A 73 14.79 -9.64 14.39
C PHE A 73 16.26 -10.05 14.53
N ARG A 74 16.53 -11.23 15.11
CA ARG A 74 17.86 -11.62 15.54
C ARG A 74 18.68 -12.33 14.45
N GLU A 75 18.01 -12.89 13.44
CA GLU A 75 18.64 -13.81 12.47
C GLU A 75 18.53 -13.37 10.98
N ASN A 76 17.55 -12.53 10.58
CA ASN A 76 17.27 -12.28 9.14
C ASN A 76 16.59 -10.92 8.85
N PHE A 77 16.95 -9.87 9.60
CA PHE A 77 16.26 -8.58 9.53
C PHE A 77 16.28 -7.93 8.13
N THR A 78 17.43 -7.94 7.45
CA THR A 78 17.66 -7.29 6.16
C THR A 78 16.92 -7.98 5.01
N ASP A 79 16.82 -9.31 5.06
CA ASP A 79 16.21 -10.15 4.02
C ASP A 79 14.67 -10.06 4.03
N ARG A 80 14.08 -9.70 5.19
CA ARG A 80 12.66 -9.35 5.35
C ARG A 80 12.35 -7.99 4.74
N GLY A 81 13.13 -6.96 5.05
CA GLY A 81 12.92 -5.61 4.53
C GLY A 81 12.90 -5.57 3.00
N ILE A 82 13.79 -6.33 2.35
CA ILE A 82 13.87 -6.44 0.89
C ILE A 82 12.65 -7.18 0.32
N ARG A 83 12.24 -8.32 0.90
CA ARG A 83 11.07 -9.08 0.41
C ARG A 83 9.74 -8.35 0.64
N SER A 84 9.58 -7.67 1.77
CA SER A 84 8.42 -6.81 2.05
C SER A 84 8.38 -5.58 1.13
N ALA A 85 9.53 -4.97 0.82
CA ALA A 85 9.63 -3.88 -0.15
C ALA A 85 9.31 -4.35 -1.58
N LEU A 86 9.76 -5.54 -1.98
CA LEU A 86 9.46 -6.12 -3.29
C LEU A 86 7.99 -6.51 -3.44
N SER A 87 7.33 -7.06 -2.41
CA SER A 87 5.90 -7.34 -2.47
C SER A 87 5.05 -6.06 -2.50
N ALA A 88 5.49 -4.98 -1.85
CA ALA A 88 4.83 -3.68 -1.94
C ALA A 88 4.85 -3.11 -3.38
N ILE A 89 5.93 -3.34 -4.14
CA ILE A 89 6.03 -2.91 -5.55
C ILE A 89 4.98 -3.62 -6.42
N SER A 90 4.77 -4.93 -6.26
CA SER A 90 3.74 -5.67 -7.01
C SER A 90 2.32 -5.18 -6.71
N VAL A 91 2.06 -4.70 -5.49
CA VAL A 91 0.75 -4.19 -5.09
C VAL A 91 0.46 -2.81 -5.70
N PHE A 92 1.46 -1.95 -5.88
CA PHE A 92 1.27 -0.62 -6.47
C PHE A 92 1.46 -0.56 -7.99
N ALA A 93 2.30 -1.42 -8.56
CA ALA A 93 2.70 -1.36 -9.96
C ALA A 93 2.30 -2.59 -10.80
N GLY A 94 1.80 -3.67 -10.19
CA GLY A 94 1.28 -4.82 -10.92
C GLY A 94 -0.08 -4.54 -11.56
N ASP A 95 -0.49 -5.35 -12.53
CA ASP A 95 -1.84 -5.31 -13.11
C ASP A 95 -2.94 -5.77 -12.12
N ARG A 96 -4.21 -5.74 -12.53
CA ARG A 96 -5.34 -6.10 -11.64
C ARG A 96 -5.23 -7.52 -11.09
N GLN A 97 -4.86 -8.49 -11.92
CA GLN A 97 -4.75 -9.88 -11.53
C GLN A 97 -3.54 -10.08 -10.61
N GLN A 98 -2.39 -9.51 -10.97
CA GLN A 98 -1.17 -9.54 -10.16
C GLN A 98 -1.38 -8.95 -8.77
N ARG A 99 -2.11 -7.84 -8.63
CA ARG A 99 -2.46 -7.26 -7.33
C ARG A 99 -3.34 -8.18 -6.50
N ALA A 100 -4.36 -8.78 -7.11
CA ALA A 100 -5.26 -9.72 -6.43
C ALA A 100 -4.53 -10.99 -5.96
N ASP A 101 -3.69 -11.57 -6.82
CA ASP A 101 -2.90 -12.76 -6.50
C ASP A 101 -1.87 -12.47 -5.41
N THR A 102 -1.18 -11.33 -5.49
CA THR A 102 -0.24 -10.88 -4.44
C THR A 102 -0.96 -10.70 -3.12
N ALA A 103 -2.15 -10.08 -3.11
CA ALA A 103 -2.94 -9.87 -1.90
C ALA A 103 -3.41 -11.20 -1.27
N GLN A 104 -3.83 -12.17 -2.08
CA GLN A 104 -4.20 -13.51 -1.58
C GLN A 104 -2.99 -14.23 -0.99
N TRP A 105 -1.88 -14.27 -1.73
CA TRP A 105 -0.64 -14.87 -1.26
C TRP A 105 -0.17 -14.23 0.06
N LEU A 106 -0.20 -12.89 0.17
CA LEU A 106 0.14 -12.18 1.41
C LEU A 106 -0.75 -12.64 2.57
N LYS A 107 -2.07 -12.70 2.38
CA LYS A 107 -3.01 -13.17 3.43
C LYS A 107 -2.72 -14.61 3.83
N GLU A 108 -2.40 -15.49 2.88
CA GLU A 108 -2.04 -16.87 3.16
C GLU A 108 -0.77 -16.98 3.98
N GLN A 109 0.29 -16.25 3.61
CA GLN A 109 1.55 -16.23 4.37
C GLN A 109 1.35 -15.71 5.80
N HIS A 110 0.45 -14.74 6.00
CA HIS A 110 0.18 -14.15 7.31
C HIS A 110 -0.81 -14.95 8.16
N ARG A 111 -1.57 -15.90 7.59
CA ARG A 111 -2.55 -16.73 8.32
C ARG A 111 -1.92 -17.52 9.48
N ALA A 112 -0.68 -17.97 9.33
CA ALA A 112 0.05 -18.70 10.36
C ALA A 112 0.65 -17.80 11.46
N VAL A 113 0.71 -16.49 11.24
CA VAL A 113 1.33 -15.53 12.18
C VAL A 113 0.30 -15.10 13.21
N ARG A 114 0.20 -15.89 14.29
CA ARG A 114 -0.68 -15.64 15.44
C ARG A 114 -0.19 -16.40 16.66
N GLY A 115 -0.52 -15.90 17.85
CA GLY A 115 -0.10 -16.53 19.10
C GLY A 115 -0.20 -15.59 20.30
N THR A 116 0.63 -15.88 21.29
CA THR A 116 0.79 -15.08 22.50
C THR A 116 2.26 -14.75 22.69
N GLY A 117 2.59 -13.51 23.04
CA GLY A 117 3.96 -13.07 23.30
C GLY A 117 4.63 -13.84 24.45
N VAL A 118 5.95 -13.69 24.54
CA VAL A 118 6.82 -14.30 25.57
C VAL A 118 7.73 -13.23 26.16
N GLY A 119 8.41 -13.54 27.26
CA GLY A 119 9.34 -12.60 27.89
C GLY A 119 8.66 -11.29 28.26
N GLU A 120 9.17 -10.16 27.78
CA GLU A 120 8.60 -8.83 28.00
C GLU A 120 7.19 -8.65 27.42
N TYR A 121 6.75 -9.53 26.51
CA TYR A 121 5.42 -9.51 25.88
C TYR A 121 4.51 -10.64 26.37
N GLU A 122 4.81 -11.28 27.50
CA GLU A 122 4.00 -12.37 28.04
C GLU A 122 2.52 -11.96 28.19
N GLY A 123 1.62 -12.85 27.75
CA GLY A 123 0.16 -12.62 27.80
C GLY A 123 -0.42 -11.78 26.66
N ILE A 124 0.40 -11.10 25.84
CA ILE A 124 -0.09 -10.31 24.70
C ILE A 124 -0.49 -11.24 23.55
N ARG A 125 -1.79 -11.34 23.25
CA ARG A 125 -2.27 -12.06 22.07
C ARG A 125 -2.02 -11.24 20.80
N TYR A 126 -1.58 -11.89 19.74
CA TYR A 126 -1.38 -11.26 18.44
C TYR A 126 -1.91 -12.13 17.30
N SER A 127 -2.30 -11.46 16.22
CA SER A 127 -2.55 -12.07 14.92
C SER A 127 -2.21 -11.07 13.84
N ALA A 128 -1.45 -11.48 12.82
CA ALA A 128 -1.14 -10.63 11.68
C ALA A 128 -2.39 -10.31 10.84
N LEU A 129 -3.43 -11.15 10.90
CA LEU A 129 -4.72 -10.91 10.26
C LEU A 129 -5.78 -10.39 11.24
N ASP A 130 -5.35 -9.79 12.36
CA ASP A 130 -6.25 -8.93 13.13
C ASP A 130 -6.75 -7.80 12.20
N PRO A 131 -8.07 -7.63 12.01
CA PRO A 131 -8.57 -6.73 10.97
C PRO A 131 -8.12 -5.28 11.11
N GLU A 132 -7.99 -4.81 12.35
CA GLU A 132 -7.64 -3.42 12.65
C GLU A 132 -6.15 -3.18 12.41
N LEU A 133 -5.29 -4.09 12.89
CA LEU A 133 -3.85 -4.01 12.65
C LEU A 133 -3.49 -4.19 11.16
N TRP A 134 -4.12 -5.16 10.49
CA TRP A 134 -3.84 -5.47 9.08
C TRP A 134 -4.14 -4.27 8.16
N ILE A 135 -5.30 -3.64 8.31
CA ILE A 135 -5.66 -2.50 7.47
C ILE A 135 -4.88 -1.25 7.86
N TRP A 136 -4.54 -1.09 9.14
CA TRP A 136 -3.74 0.03 9.63
C TRP A 136 -2.35 0.04 8.98
N ILE A 137 -1.71 -1.12 8.84
CA ILE A 137 -0.43 -1.27 8.12
C ILE A 137 -0.55 -0.80 6.66
N ALA A 138 -1.59 -1.24 5.95
CA ALA A 138 -1.77 -0.80 4.57
C ALA A 138 -2.12 0.70 4.48
N ALA A 139 -2.85 1.24 5.45
CA ALA A 139 -3.18 2.66 5.53
C ALA A 139 -1.96 3.53 5.88
N SER A 140 -1.02 3.04 6.68
CA SER A 140 0.23 3.75 6.98
C SER A 140 1.11 3.87 5.74
N ALA A 141 1.12 2.87 4.85
CA ALA A 141 1.78 2.95 3.55
C ALA A 141 1.15 4.05 2.66
N ILE A 142 -0.19 4.16 2.61
CA ILE A 142 -0.89 5.24 1.90
C ILE A 142 -0.47 6.61 2.46
N ASN A 143 -0.39 6.75 3.79
CA ASN A 143 0.01 8.00 4.41
C ASN A 143 1.46 8.35 4.08
N ALA A 144 2.37 7.38 4.18
CA ALA A 144 3.79 7.57 3.91
C ALA A 144 4.06 8.02 2.46
N THR A 145 3.37 7.43 1.47
CA THR A 145 3.52 7.85 0.07
C THR A 145 2.99 9.27 -0.16
N MET A 146 1.89 9.65 0.50
CA MET A 146 1.32 10.99 0.42
C MET A 146 2.22 12.04 1.09
N GLU A 147 2.80 11.74 2.24
CA GLU A 147 3.72 12.63 2.96
C GLU A 147 5.07 12.75 2.22
N ALA A 148 5.57 11.69 1.59
CA ALA A 148 6.82 11.74 0.83
C ALA A 148 6.69 12.51 -0.49
N PHE A 149 5.49 12.58 -1.08
CA PHE A 149 5.28 13.13 -2.42
C PHE A 149 5.82 14.56 -2.61
N PRO A 150 5.57 15.54 -1.71
CA PRO A 150 6.14 16.88 -1.85
C PRO A 150 7.66 16.92 -1.76
N HIS A 151 8.26 16.03 -0.97
CA HIS A 151 9.71 15.94 -0.83
C HIS A 151 10.38 15.31 -2.06
N CYS A 152 9.71 14.36 -2.70
CA CYS A 152 10.24 13.70 -3.90
C CYS A 152 10.02 14.50 -5.19
N THR A 153 8.99 15.35 -5.25
CA THR A 153 8.56 15.99 -6.51
C THR A 153 8.54 17.52 -6.48
N GLY A 154 8.56 18.13 -5.29
CA GLY A 154 8.38 19.58 -5.12
C GLY A 154 6.93 20.06 -5.25
N TYR A 155 5.97 19.18 -5.56
CA TYR A 155 4.56 19.55 -5.66
C TYR A 155 3.82 19.36 -4.33
N THR A 156 2.99 20.33 -3.96
CA THR A 156 2.02 20.18 -2.87
C THR A 156 0.66 19.76 -3.43
N LEU A 157 -0.03 18.85 -2.73
CA LEU A 157 -1.38 18.41 -3.08
C LEU A 157 -2.43 19.33 -2.44
N THR A 158 -3.40 19.78 -3.24
CA THR A 158 -4.62 20.41 -2.72
C THR A 158 -5.51 19.38 -2.00
N ALA A 159 -6.54 19.83 -1.27
CA ALA A 159 -7.48 18.91 -0.61
C ALA A 159 -8.16 17.95 -1.60
N THR A 160 -8.59 18.45 -2.76
CA THR A 160 -9.19 17.63 -3.83
C THR A 160 -8.20 16.62 -4.38
N GLU A 161 -6.94 17.02 -4.58
CA GLU A 161 -5.88 16.15 -5.08
C GLU A 161 -5.46 15.09 -4.06
N LYS A 162 -5.46 15.43 -2.76
CA LYS A 162 -5.22 14.46 -1.68
C LYS A 162 -6.31 13.39 -1.64
N GLU A 163 -7.58 13.78 -1.76
CA GLU A 163 -8.69 12.82 -1.86
C GLU A 163 -8.59 11.96 -3.12
N ALA A 164 -8.27 12.55 -4.29
CA ALA A 164 -8.07 11.81 -5.54
C ALA A 164 -6.93 10.78 -5.43
N ALA A 165 -5.79 11.20 -4.87
CA ALA A 165 -4.64 10.35 -4.57
C ALA A 165 -5.00 9.21 -3.60
N TYR A 166 -5.76 9.53 -2.55
CA TYR A 166 -6.25 8.53 -1.60
C TYR A 166 -7.16 7.49 -2.27
N GLN A 167 -8.15 7.92 -3.06
CA GLN A 167 -9.06 7.01 -3.74
C GLN A 167 -8.33 6.13 -4.76
N TYR A 168 -7.34 6.68 -5.45
CA TYR A 168 -6.48 5.89 -6.35
C TYR A 168 -5.72 4.80 -5.59
N GLN A 169 -5.05 5.13 -4.49
CA GLN A 169 -4.35 4.14 -3.68
C GLN A 169 -5.28 3.12 -3.03
N ARG A 170 -6.44 3.56 -2.53
CA ARG A 170 -7.49 2.68 -2.01
C ARG A 170 -7.98 1.69 -3.08
N TYR A 171 -8.09 2.12 -4.33
CA TYR A 171 -8.39 1.24 -5.46
C TYR A 171 -7.29 0.19 -5.69
N LEU A 172 -6.02 0.60 -5.67
CA LEU A 172 -4.89 -0.32 -5.86
C LEU A 172 -4.80 -1.36 -4.74
N LEU A 173 -5.08 -0.95 -3.50
CA LEU A 173 -4.92 -1.77 -2.30
C LEU A 173 -6.19 -2.53 -1.89
N LYS A 174 -7.31 -2.37 -2.59
CA LYS A 174 -8.63 -2.89 -2.17
C LYS A 174 -8.63 -4.40 -1.88
N ASP A 175 -7.81 -5.17 -2.60
CA ASP A 175 -7.74 -6.62 -2.47
C ASP A 175 -7.05 -7.06 -1.17
N LEU A 176 -6.38 -6.15 -0.46
CA LEU A 176 -5.88 -6.38 0.90
C LEU A 176 -7.00 -6.37 1.94
N GLU A 177 -8.15 -5.73 1.69
CA GLU A 177 -9.22 -5.64 2.68
C GLU A 177 -9.68 -7.01 3.20
N LEU A 178 -10.06 -7.06 4.48
CA LEU A 178 -10.62 -8.25 5.12
C LEU A 178 -12.17 -8.17 5.17
N PRO A 179 -12.88 -9.29 5.42
CA PRO A 179 -14.34 -9.30 5.36
C PRO A 179 -15.05 -8.41 6.40
N SER A 180 -14.43 -8.20 7.56
CA SER A 180 -15.02 -7.38 8.63
C SER A 180 -14.95 -5.88 8.32
N ALA A 181 -15.87 -5.09 8.87
CA ALA A 181 -15.87 -3.63 8.73
C ALA A 181 -14.56 -2.98 9.20
N LYS A 182 -13.94 -3.53 10.25
CA LYS A 182 -12.64 -3.06 10.78
C LYS A 182 -11.46 -3.33 9.84
N GLY A 183 -11.62 -4.23 8.87
CA GLY A 183 -10.60 -4.56 7.87
C GLY A 183 -10.79 -3.84 6.54
N LYS A 184 -11.57 -2.75 6.53
CA LYS A 184 -11.87 -1.93 5.34
C LYS A 184 -11.16 -0.59 5.44
N PHE A 185 -10.68 -0.08 4.31
CA PHE A 185 -10.17 1.29 4.26
C PHE A 185 -11.31 2.28 4.48
N PRO A 186 -11.07 3.41 5.17
CA PRO A 186 -12.02 4.51 5.23
C PRO A 186 -12.55 4.90 3.83
N ARG A 187 -13.83 5.25 3.72
CA ARG A 187 -14.42 5.57 2.40
C ARG A 187 -13.91 6.90 1.83
N ARG A 188 -13.43 7.79 2.70
CA ARG A 188 -12.86 9.10 2.39
C ARG A 188 -11.49 9.21 3.04
N MET A 189 -10.64 10.08 2.51
CA MET A 189 -9.40 10.42 3.19
C MET A 189 -9.73 10.95 4.60
N PRO A 190 -9.11 10.39 5.66
CA PRO A 190 -9.22 10.97 6.98
C PRO A 190 -8.67 12.41 6.98
N PRO A 191 -9.27 13.33 7.75
CA PRO A 191 -8.68 14.66 7.92
C PRO A 191 -7.27 14.50 8.49
N SER A 192 -6.32 15.31 8.02
CA SER A 192 -5.00 15.39 8.67
C SER A 192 -5.21 15.74 10.14
N PRO A 193 -4.48 15.08 11.08
CA PRO A 193 -4.54 15.46 12.48
C PRO A 193 -4.22 16.95 12.55
N THR A 194 -5.16 17.74 13.05
CA THR A 194 -4.97 19.17 13.21
C THR A 194 -3.84 19.32 14.22
N THR A 195 -2.74 19.97 13.84
CA THR A 195 -1.68 20.36 14.78
C THR A 195 -2.27 21.35 15.78
N THR A 196 -3.01 20.85 16.76
CA THR A 196 -3.47 21.60 17.92
C THR A 196 -2.67 21.09 19.10
N THR A 197 -1.38 21.40 19.09
CA THR A 197 -0.57 21.45 20.30
C THR A 197 -0.11 22.89 20.44
N THR A 198 -0.96 23.70 21.04
CA THR A 198 -0.50 24.85 21.82
C THR A 198 0.16 24.29 23.07
N TRP A 199 1.45 24.61 23.22
CA TRP A 199 2.38 24.47 24.36
C TRP A 199 1.98 23.60 25.55
#